data_AF-A0A9D1Y836-F1
#
_entry.id   AF-A0A9D1Y836-F1
#
_cell.length_a   1.000
_cell.length_b   1.000
_cell.length_c   1.000
_cell.angle_alpha   90.00
_cell.angle_beta   90.00
_cell.angle_gamma   90.00
#
_symmetry.space_group_name_H-M   'P 1'
#
loop_
_entity.id
_entity.type
_entity.pdbx_description
1 polymer ?
#
loop_
_entity_poly.entity_id
_entity_poly.type
_entity_poly.pdbx_seq_one_letter_code
_entity_poly.pdbx_strand_id
1 'polypeptide(L)' 'MEVREQSRTVELWLTQEEKNDPAFRDGLKPIYEKYRAEKYLVAVFLPGEENLYQQTRDLLVYNRRKLAEQQARGGMVMDG' A
#
# COMPACT_ATOMS: atom_id res chain seq x y z
N MET A 1 -12.53 2.68 -10.58
CA MET A 1 -12.25 1.95 -11.84
C MET A 1 -11.72 2.94 -12.84
N GLU A 2 -10.59 2.64 -13.47
CA GLU A 2 -10.03 3.44 -14.55
C GLU A 2 -9.83 2.57 -15.80
N VAL A 3 -10.14 3.08 -16.98
CA VAL A 3 -9.98 2.36 -18.26
C VAL A 3 -8.86 3.02 -19.05
N ARG A 4 -7.77 2.28 -19.24
CA ARG A 4 -6.61 2.65 -20.06
C ARG A 4 -6.83 2.12 -21.48
N GLU A 5 -7.41 2.94 -22.34
CA GLU A 5 -7.72 2.54 -23.72
C GLU A 5 -6.48 2.16 -24.54
N GLN A 6 -5.40 2.92 -24.39
CA GLN A 6 -4.15 2.71 -25.14
C GLN A 6 -3.51 1.34 -24.87
N SER A 7 -3.57 0.86 -23.62
CA SER A 7 -3.04 -0.43 -23.21
C SER A 7 -4.11 -1.52 -23.10
N ARG A 8 -5.36 -1.21 -23.47
CA ARG A 8 -6.54 -2.07 -23.25
C ARG A 8 -6.55 -2.66 -21.83
N THR A 9 -6.37 -1.83 -20.82
CA THR A 9 -6.32 -2.28 -19.42
C THR A 9 -7.39 -1.58 -18.59
N VAL A 10 -8.09 -2.32 -17.74
CA VAL A 10 -9.01 -1.78 -16.73
C VAL A 10 -8.37 -1.96 -15.36
N GLU A 11 -8.20 -0.86 -14.64
CA GLU A 11 -7.60 -0.83 -13.31
C GLU A 11 -8.70 -0.70 -12.25
N LEU A 12 -8.74 -1.67 -11.34
CA LEU A 12 -9.61 -1.67 -10.17
C LEU A 12 -8.74 -1.55 -8.92
N TRP A 13 -8.94 -0.49 -8.15
CA TRP A 13 -8.23 -0.23 -6.90
C TRP A 13 -9.22 -0.45 -5.77
N LEU A 14 -8.97 -1.46 -4.94
CA LEU A 14 -9.85 -1.82 -3.84
C LEU A 14 -9.36 -1.18 -2.54
N THR A 15 -10.29 -0.85 -1.66
CA THR A 15 -10.00 -0.55 -0.26
C THR A 15 -9.80 -1.85 0.54
N GLN A 16 -9.35 -1.71 1.80
CA GLN A 16 -9.16 -2.87 2.68
C GLN A 16 -10.49 -3.55 3.02
N GLU A 17 -11.56 -2.77 3.10
CA GLU A 17 -12.93 -3.24 3.34
C GLU A 17 -13.45 -4.00 2.12
N GLU A 18 -13.32 -3.43 0.93
CA GLU A 18 -13.73 -4.04 -0.35
C GLU A 18 -12.97 -5.33 -0.65
N LYS A 19 -11.66 -5.38 -0.36
CA LYS A 19 -10.84 -6.61 -0.47
C LYS A 19 -11.40 -7.74 0.40
N ASN A 20 -11.95 -7.38 1.57
CA ASN A 20 -12.42 -8.32 2.59
C ASN A 20 -13.92 -8.64 2.49
N ASP A 21 -14.66 -7.99 1.59
CA ASP A 21 -16.08 -8.23 1.35
C ASP A 21 -16.29 -9.22 0.19
N PRO A 22 -16.73 -10.47 0.45
CA PRO A 22 -17.00 -11.44 -0.61
C PRO A 22 -18.13 -11.02 -1.55
N ALA A 23 -19.16 -10.33 -1.05
CA ALA A 23 -20.30 -9.90 -1.86
C ALA A 23 -19.88 -8.82 -2.84
N PHE A 24 -19.03 -7.87 -2.39
CA PHE A 24 -18.43 -6.88 -3.27
C PHE A 24 -17.60 -7.53 -4.37
N ARG A 25 -16.75 -8.49 -4.02
CA ARG A 25 -15.89 -9.20 -4.99
C ARG A 25 -16.70 -10.02 -6.00
N ASP A 26 -17.80 -10.63 -5.57
CA ASP A 26 -18.71 -11.34 -6.46
C ASP A 26 -19.42 -10.36 -7.42
N GLY A 27 -19.74 -9.16 -6.96
CA GLY A 27 -20.25 -8.07 -7.78
C GLY A 27 -19.29 -7.60 -8.88
N LEU A 28 -17.99 -7.91 -8.79
CA LEU A 28 -17.01 -7.58 -9.84
C LEU A 28 -16.98 -8.60 -10.99
N LYS A 29 -17.54 -9.81 -10.81
CA LYS A 29 -17.51 -10.87 -11.85
C LYS A 29 -18.08 -10.41 -13.20
N PRO A 30 -19.23 -9.71 -13.28
CA PRO A 30 -19.76 -9.23 -14.55
C PRO A 30 -18.83 -8.22 -15.24
N ILE A 31 -18.07 -7.43 -14.47
CA ILE A 31 -17.09 -6.48 -15.01
C ILE A 31 -15.92 -7.24 -15.65
N TYR A 32 -15.42 -8.30 -14.97
CA TYR A 32 -14.38 -9.16 -15.50
C TYR A 32 -14.81 -9.80 -16.82
N GLU A 33 -16.03 -10.34 -16.87
CA GLU A 33 -16.57 -11.00 -18.07
C GLU A 33 -16.71 -10.03 -19.24
N LYS A 34 -17.31 -8.86 -19.00
CA LYS A 34 -17.48 -7.82 -20.03
C LYS A 34 -16.15 -7.43 -20.66
N TYR A 35 -15.19 -7.01 -19.85
CA TYR A 35 -13.92 -6.49 -20.37
C TYR A 35 -13.02 -7.58 -20.95
N ARG A 36 -13.09 -8.80 -20.42
CA ARG A 36 -12.39 -9.95 -21.01
C ARG A 36 -12.95 -10.29 -22.39
N ALA A 37 -14.27 -10.21 -22.60
CA ALA A 37 -14.88 -10.40 -23.92
C ALA A 37 -14.41 -9.32 -24.92
N GLU A 38 -14.22 -8.10 -24.45
CA GLU A 38 -13.67 -6.98 -25.22
C GLU A 38 -12.14 -7.01 -25.35
N LYS A 39 -11.46 -8.07 -24.90
CA LYS A 39 -10.00 -8.24 -24.94
C LYS A 39 -9.21 -7.18 -24.16
N TYR A 40 -9.78 -6.68 -23.07
CA TYR A 40 -9.06 -5.87 -22.08
C TYR A 40 -8.45 -6.77 -21.01
N LEU A 41 -7.28 -6.37 -20.51
CA LEU A 41 -6.73 -6.88 -19.26
C LEU A 41 -7.45 -6.22 -18.10
N VAL A 42 -7.96 -6.98 -17.13
CA VAL A 42 -8.46 -6.40 -15.87
C VAL A 42 -7.41 -6.60 -14.79
N ALA A 43 -6.80 -5.50 -14.35
CA ALA A 43 -5.83 -5.46 -13.26
C ALA A 43 -6.53 -5.02 -11.96
N VAL A 44 -6.40 -5.84 -10.92
CA VAL A 44 -6.98 -5.55 -9.60
C VAL A 44 -5.84 -5.28 -8.62
N PHE A 45 -5.77 -4.06 -8.12
CA PHE A 45 -4.81 -3.61 -7.10
C PHE A 45 -5.47 -3.70 -5.73
N LEU A 46 -4.81 -4.42 -4.83
CA LEU A 46 -5.26 -4.62 -3.45
C LEU A 46 -4.37 -3.83 -2.50
N PRO A 47 -4.92 -3.31 -1.39
CA PRO A 47 -4.10 -2.69 -0.37
C PRO A 47 -3.21 -3.73 0.29
N GLY A 48 -2.00 -3.31 0.67
CA GLY A 48 -1.12 -4.09 1.53
C GLY A 48 -1.72 -4.28 2.91
N GLU A 49 -1.25 -5.30 3.63
CA GLU A 49 -1.79 -5.68 4.94
C GLU A 49 -1.15 -4.92 6.11
N GLU A 50 -0.06 -4.21 5.82
CA GLU A 50 0.74 -3.54 6.82
C GLU A 50 0.17 -2.18 7.20
N ASN A 51 0.15 -1.89 8.50
CA ASN A 51 -0.20 -0.56 9.00
C ASN A 51 0.97 0.39 8.79
N LEU A 52 0.99 1.01 7.61
CA LEU A 52 2.05 1.93 7.20
C LEU A 52 2.27 3.08 8.19
N TYR A 53 1.18 3.59 8.80
CA TYR A 53 1.27 4.67 9.77
C TYR A 53 2.03 4.22 11.02
N GLN A 54 1.63 3.10 11.61
CA GLN A 54 2.22 2.59 12.85
C GLN A 54 3.70 2.23 12.64
N GLN A 55 4.04 1.54 11.56
CA GLN A 55 5.42 1.17 11.26
C GLN A 55 6.32 2.38 11.02
N THR A 56 5.84 3.36 10.25
CA THR A 56 6.60 4.60 10.00
C THR A 56 6.83 5.37 11.29
N ARG A 57 5.80 5.46 12.14
CA ARG A 57 5.90 6.09 13.47
C ARG A 57 6.96 5.41 14.33
N ASP A 58 6.95 4.08 14.39
CA ASP A 58 7.89 3.32 15.22
C ASP A 58 9.33 3.48 14.72
N LEU A 59 9.54 3.46 13.40
CA LEU A 59 10.83 3.73 12.80
C LEU A 59 11.35 5.13 13.14
N LEU A 60 10.49 6.16 13.07
CA LEU A 60 10.86 7.53 13.45
C LEU A 60 11.20 7.66 14.94
N VAL A 61 10.49 6.94 15.82
CA VAL A 61 10.82 6.89 17.25
C VAL A 61 12.17 6.22 17.47
N TYR A 62 12.41 5.08 16.83
CA TYR A 62 13.68 4.36 16.89
C TYR A 62 14.86 5.24 16.44
N ASN A 63 14.74 5.90 15.28
CA ASN A 63 15.80 6.75 14.72
C ASN A 63 16.11 7.93 15.65
N ARG A 64 15.08 8.57 16.24
CA ARG A 64 15.28 9.65 17.21
C ARG A 64 16.03 9.18 18.47
N ARG A 65 15.69 7.98 18.98
CA ARG A 65 16.42 7.38 20.11
C ARG A 65 17.88 7.14 19.76
N LYS A 66 18.14 6.53 18.60
CA LYS A 66 19.52 6.25 18.16
C LYS A 66 20.35 7.51 17.97
N LEU A 67 19.76 8.57 17.42
CA LEU A 67 20.41 9.85 17.28
C LEU A 67 20.78 10.45 18.65
N ALA A 68 19.86 10.42 19.61
CA ALA A 68 20.13 10.90 20.97
C ALA A 68 21.24 10.07 21.66
N GLU A 69 21.24 8.74 21.53
CA GLU A 69 22.31 7.89 22.05
C GLU A 69 23.67 8.19 21.40
N GLN A 70 23.71 8.51 20.10
CA GLN A 70 24.94 8.90 19.40
C GLN A 70 25.44 10.25 19.88
N GLN A 71 24.56 11.23 20.07
CA GLN A 71 24.91 12.55 20.59
C GLN A 71 25.45 12.47 22.02
N ALA A 72 24.82 11.67 22.89
CA ALA A 72 25.31 11.44 24.25
C ALA A 72 26.70 10.79 24.26
N ARG A 73 26.93 9.81 23.38
CA ARG A 73 28.25 9.18 23.22
C ARG A 73 29.30 10.13 22.65
N GLY A 74 28.95 10.96 21.67
CA GLY A 74 29.85 11.97 21.11
C GLY A 74 30.17 13.11 22.08
N GLY A 75 29.22 13.48 22.95
CA GLY A 75 29.42 14.48 24.00
C GLY A 75 30.34 14.02 25.13
N MET A 76 30.37 12.71 25.44
CA MET A 76 31.27 12.15 26.46
C MET A 76 32.76 12.13 26.05
N VAL A 77 33.10 12.30 24.78
CA VAL A 77 34.49 12.26 24.29
C VAL A 77 35.17 13.64 24.32
N MET A 78 34.41 14.72 24.53
CA MET A 78 34.92 16.10 24.50
C MET A 78 35.31 16.68 25.88
N ASP A 79 35.16 15.90 26.95
CA ASP A 79 35.41 16.32 28.36
C ASP A 79 36.61 15.59 29.01
N GLY A 80 37.57 15.10 28.20
CA GLY A 80 38.76 14.37 28.67
C GLY A 80 40.08 15.07 28.35
#